data_AF-A0A660WRX5-F1
#
_entry.id   AF-A0A660WRX5-F1
#
_cell.length_a   1.000
_cell.length_b   1.000
_cell.length_c   1.000
_cell.angle_alpha   90.00
_cell.angle_beta   90.00
_cell.angle_gamma   90.00
#
_symmetry.space_group_name_H-M   'P 1'
#
loop_
_entity.id
_entity.type
_entity.pdbx_description
1 polymer ?
#
loop_
_entity_poly.entity_id
_entity_poly.type
_entity_poly.pdbx_seq_one_letter_code
_entity_poly.pdbx_strand_id
1 'polypeptide(L)'
;PTEEGLAEVLRSAVKENPNKFVEELHLFIDVKYKYVYNILYGLEDAWKEKKSFNWGKLFDFVKKYLTKENFLEEGKKDQGEDWHPYHIWIINVVADLIQEGTRSDSWAFSEDYFKQAEEIINILLNILEKLPKEEEITHRDFVTEALNTSYGRVIIAIILFSLRKARVEDKKGIKKEIKWESTQYDNLLSKGIIEAFTLFGEYMPNFAYLNKPWVEQKIKEFESFSPDNIKWQAFMEGYLYGHRVYQDLYKLMRNHYIKAIESDFGKERTENRLVQHITIGYLRGNELLEGEESLFKKIIDKWSYTQLNEIVDFLWNQSRYVTEQDKENEEDKKIKDRIIEFWAWTYKRRDIIKDRLKENYGKFLADLSKLTVLLDKIDDTNSKWLLLSAPYAGQSFDSTFFIEYLDKLADKDKGNIKYIADIFLEMLSKSTPTFREEDIKSIVEKIYQFGDKNKANKICNIYGSRGHEFLRSLYEKYNQI
;
A
#
# COMPACT_ATOMS: atom_id res chain seq x y z
N PRO A 1 -7.23 11.69 42.28
CA PRO A 1 -7.01 11.52 40.83
C PRO A 1 -8.01 12.41 40.09
N THR A 2 -7.67 12.94 38.92
CA THR A 2 -8.66 13.54 38.01
C THR A 2 -9.63 12.47 37.52
N GLU A 3 -10.80 12.85 36.99
CA GLU A 3 -11.71 11.88 36.36
C GLU A 3 -10.99 11.10 35.24
N GLU A 4 -10.18 11.80 34.43
CA GLU A 4 -9.41 11.19 33.35
C GLU A 4 -8.35 10.21 33.90
N GLY A 5 -7.59 10.62 34.91
CA GLY A 5 -6.59 9.76 35.54
C GLY A 5 -7.21 8.53 36.21
N LEU A 6 -8.44 8.62 36.73
CA LEU A 6 -9.17 7.45 37.22
C LEU A 6 -9.56 6.51 36.07
N ALA A 7 -10.01 7.05 34.94
CA ALA A 7 -10.41 6.28 33.78
C ALA A 7 -9.22 5.53 33.14
N GLU A 8 -8.06 6.17 33.03
CA GLU A 8 -6.81 5.55 32.54
C GLU A 8 -6.31 4.43 33.47
N VAL A 9 -6.34 4.66 34.79
CA VAL A 9 -5.98 3.65 35.79
C VAL A 9 -6.96 2.47 35.73
N LEU A 10 -8.25 2.74 35.53
CA LEU A 10 -9.27 1.69 35.35
C LEU A 10 -9.00 0.84 34.11
N ARG A 11 -8.72 1.46 32.95
CA ARG A 11 -8.34 0.75 31.72
C ARG A 11 -7.13 -0.16 31.95
N SER A 12 -6.10 0.38 32.60
CA SER A 12 -4.87 -0.37 32.90
C SER A 12 -5.13 -1.57 33.81
N ALA A 13 -5.95 -1.38 34.86
CA ALA A 13 -6.34 -2.47 35.76
C ALA A 13 -7.14 -3.57 35.04
N VAL A 14 -8.06 -3.19 34.14
CA VAL A 14 -8.83 -4.13 33.33
C VAL A 14 -7.93 -4.90 32.38
N LYS A 15 -6.99 -4.21 31.73
CA LYS A 15 -5.99 -4.82 30.84
C LYS A 15 -5.11 -5.86 31.56
N GLU A 16 -4.71 -5.57 32.80
CA GLU A 16 -3.90 -6.48 33.62
C GLU A 16 -4.70 -7.69 34.09
N ASN A 17 -5.95 -7.51 34.51
CA ASN A 17 -6.77 -8.53 35.16
C ASN A 17 -8.18 -8.65 34.53
N PRO A 18 -8.32 -8.98 33.24
CA PRO A 18 -9.58 -8.85 32.51
C PRO A 18 -10.71 -9.70 33.11
N ASN A 19 -10.41 -10.93 33.57
CA ASN A 19 -11.40 -11.81 34.17
C ASN A 19 -12.07 -11.21 35.42
N LYS A 20 -11.31 -10.52 36.28
CA LYS A 20 -11.86 -9.88 37.48
C LYS A 20 -12.97 -8.89 37.14
N PHE A 21 -12.81 -8.15 36.05
CA PHE A 21 -13.80 -7.17 35.61
C PHE A 21 -14.93 -7.82 34.83
N VAL A 22 -14.63 -8.76 33.92
CA VAL A 22 -15.64 -9.46 33.11
C VAL A 22 -16.65 -10.22 33.97
N GLU A 23 -16.21 -10.84 35.06
CA GLU A 23 -17.08 -11.56 35.99
C GLU A 23 -18.11 -10.63 36.67
N GLU A 24 -17.76 -9.36 36.85
CA GLU A 24 -18.52 -8.35 37.59
C GLU A 24 -19.06 -7.22 36.69
N LEU A 25 -19.05 -7.40 35.36
CA LEU A 25 -19.45 -6.35 34.40
C LEU A 25 -20.86 -5.79 34.67
N HIS A 26 -21.75 -6.61 35.20
CA HIS A 26 -23.11 -6.23 35.54
C HIS A 26 -23.19 -5.06 36.55
N LEU A 27 -22.18 -4.88 37.41
CA LEU A 27 -22.10 -3.77 38.37
C LEU A 27 -21.87 -2.42 37.68
N PHE A 28 -21.34 -2.42 36.45
CA PHE A 28 -21.02 -1.22 35.70
C PHE A 28 -22.15 -0.77 34.78
N ILE A 29 -23.33 -1.41 34.85
CA ILE A 29 -24.42 -1.13 33.92
C ILE A 29 -24.82 0.35 33.97
N ASP A 30 -24.91 0.98 35.14
CA ASP A 30 -25.35 2.37 35.32
C ASP A 30 -24.20 3.36 35.56
N VAL A 31 -22.98 2.98 35.15
CA VAL A 31 -21.79 3.84 35.26
C VAL A 31 -21.68 4.76 34.03
N LYS A 32 -21.14 5.98 34.23
CA LYS A 32 -20.88 6.97 33.17
C LYS A 32 -20.11 6.37 31.98
N TYR A 33 -20.40 6.87 30.78
CA TYR A 33 -19.81 6.39 29.51
C TYR A 33 -18.27 6.35 29.55
N LYS A 34 -17.63 7.38 30.12
CA LYS A 34 -16.17 7.50 30.26
C LYS A 34 -15.53 6.24 30.86
N TYR A 35 -16.10 5.71 31.93
CA TYR A 35 -15.55 4.53 32.61
C TYR A 35 -15.91 3.24 31.90
N VAL A 36 -17.12 3.12 31.36
CA VAL A 36 -17.53 1.92 30.59
C VAL A 36 -16.69 1.79 29.32
N TYR A 37 -16.45 2.89 28.61
CA TYR A 37 -15.52 2.95 27.49
C TYR A 37 -14.14 2.44 27.88
N ASN A 38 -13.55 2.95 28.97
CA ASN A 38 -12.23 2.54 29.42
C ASN A 38 -12.16 1.08 29.90
N ILE A 39 -13.25 0.53 30.45
CA ILE A 39 -13.36 -0.91 30.75
C ILE A 39 -13.31 -1.72 29.46
N LEU A 40 -14.17 -1.41 28.49
CA LEU A 40 -14.22 -2.14 27.22
C LEU A 40 -12.89 -2.01 26.46
N TYR A 41 -12.26 -0.84 26.50
CA TYR A 41 -10.96 -0.61 25.87
C TYR A 41 -9.84 -1.40 26.56
N GLY A 42 -9.87 -1.49 27.89
CA GLY A 42 -8.94 -2.36 28.62
C GLY A 42 -9.10 -3.84 28.27
N LEU A 43 -10.32 -4.30 27.99
CA LEU A 43 -10.57 -5.66 27.51
C LEU A 43 -10.05 -5.88 26.09
N GLU A 44 -10.19 -4.89 25.22
CA GLU A 44 -9.63 -4.92 23.87
C GLU A 44 -8.10 -5.04 23.92
N ASP A 45 -7.43 -4.22 24.74
CA ASP A 45 -5.99 -4.28 24.96
C ASP A 45 -5.55 -5.65 25.54
N ALA A 46 -6.30 -6.17 26.52
CA ALA A 46 -6.05 -7.48 27.10
C ALA A 46 -6.11 -8.58 26.02
N TRP A 47 -7.11 -8.52 25.14
CA TRP A 47 -7.27 -9.48 24.06
C TRP A 47 -6.13 -9.41 23.04
N LYS A 48 -5.68 -8.20 22.68
CA LYS A 48 -4.50 -7.98 21.81
C LYS A 48 -3.24 -8.58 22.43
N GLU A 49 -3.09 -8.50 23.75
CA GLU A 49 -2.02 -9.14 24.53
C GLU A 49 -2.22 -10.64 24.80
N LYS A 50 -3.16 -11.29 24.11
CA LYS A 50 -3.46 -12.73 24.24
C LYS A 50 -3.91 -13.15 25.65
N LYS A 51 -4.52 -12.23 26.41
CA LYS A 51 -5.20 -12.55 27.66
C LYS A 51 -6.65 -12.92 27.39
N SER A 52 -7.08 -14.06 27.92
CA SER A 52 -8.43 -14.58 27.71
C SER A 52 -9.41 -14.11 28.80
N PHE A 53 -10.67 -13.99 28.41
CA PHE A 53 -11.79 -13.71 29.30
C PHE A 53 -13.12 -14.24 28.74
N ASN A 54 -14.18 -14.23 29.55
CA ASN A 54 -15.49 -14.75 29.18
C ASN A 54 -16.23 -13.82 28.19
N TRP A 55 -16.16 -14.15 26.89
CA TRP A 55 -16.85 -13.42 25.83
C TRP A 55 -18.37 -13.41 25.98
N GLY A 56 -18.98 -14.48 26.49
CA GLY A 56 -20.42 -14.52 26.73
C GLY A 56 -20.88 -13.44 27.69
N LYS A 57 -20.19 -13.30 28.83
CA LYS A 57 -20.47 -12.23 29.82
C LYS A 57 -20.24 -10.83 29.26
N LEU A 58 -19.18 -10.65 28.48
CA LEU A 58 -18.92 -9.39 27.79
C LEU A 58 -20.07 -9.04 26.82
N PHE A 59 -20.48 -9.99 25.98
CA PHE A 59 -21.55 -9.77 25.00
C PHE A 59 -22.92 -9.52 25.67
N ASP A 60 -23.23 -10.23 26.75
CA ASP A 60 -24.46 -9.97 27.52
C ASP A 60 -24.47 -8.55 28.11
N PHE A 61 -23.34 -8.11 28.67
CA PHE A 61 -23.19 -6.75 29.17
C PHE A 61 -23.33 -5.71 28.05
N VAL A 62 -22.59 -5.86 26.95
CA VAL A 62 -22.61 -4.95 25.81
C VAL A 62 -24.02 -4.82 25.25
N LYS A 63 -24.71 -5.94 25.04
CA LYS A 63 -26.09 -5.96 24.56
C LYS A 63 -26.99 -5.15 25.49
N LYS A 64 -26.95 -5.45 26.79
CA LYS A 64 -27.77 -4.75 27.79
C LYS A 64 -27.46 -3.26 27.85
N TYR A 65 -26.19 -2.87 27.74
CA TYR A 65 -25.75 -1.48 27.82
C TYR A 65 -26.17 -0.67 26.59
N LEU A 66 -25.97 -1.21 25.39
CA LEU A 66 -26.32 -0.53 24.12
C LEU A 66 -27.83 -0.41 23.90
N THR A 67 -28.65 -1.29 24.50
CA THR A 67 -30.11 -1.26 24.36
C THR A 67 -30.82 -0.54 25.51
N LYS A 68 -30.11 0.23 26.35
CA LYS A 68 -30.78 1.09 27.33
C LYS A 68 -31.68 2.09 26.63
N GLU A 69 -32.88 2.31 27.18
CA GLU A 69 -33.92 3.18 26.61
C GLU A 69 -33.37 4.56 26.20
N ASN A 70 -32.52 5.14 27.05
CA ASN A 70 -31.97 6.47 26.86
C ASN A 70 -30.49 6.46 26.43
N PHE A 71 -29.93 5.36 25.91
CA PHE A 71 -28.50 5.28 25.57
C PHE A 71 -28.01 6.43 24.67
N LEU A 72 -28.80 6.85 23.68
CA LEU A 72 -28.43 7.98 22.81
C LEU A 72 -28.76 9.34 23.44
N GLU A 73 -29.79 9.42 24.29
CA GLU A 73 -30.22 10.66 24.92
C GLU A 73 -29.32 11.06 26.09
N GLU A 74 -28.91 10.09 26.92
CA GLU A 74 -27.92 10.24 27.98
C GLU A 74 -26.57 10.66 27.40
N GLY A 75 -26.16 10.05 26.28
CA GLY A 75 -24.93 10.40 25.58
C GLY A 75 -24.87 11.87 25.10
N LYS A 76 -26.02 12.48 24.77
CA LYS A 76 -26.11 13.92 24.43
C LYS A 76 -26.03 14.83 25.66
N LYS A 77 -26.51 14.36 26.82
CA LYS A 77 -26.51 15.13 28.09
C LYS A 77 -25.18 15.07 28.82
N ASP A 78 -24.41 13.99 28.64
CA ASP A 78 -23.08 13.79 29.25
C ASP A 78 -21.97 14.61 28.54
N GLN A 79 -22.31 15.35 27.47
CA GLN A 79 -21.44 16.34 26.80
C GLN A 79 -21.36 17.65 27.61
N GLY A 80 -20.90 17.60 28.86
CA GLY A 80 -20.57 18.81 29.61
C GLY A 80 -19.43 19.64 28.96
N GLU A 81 -18.63 20.36 29.74
CA GLU A 81 -17.45 21.09 29.21
C GLU A 81 -16.41 20.16 28.54
N ASP A 82 -16.52 18.83 28.74
CA ASP A 82 -15.71 17.79 28.10
C ASP A 82 -16.14 17.56 26.64
N TRP A 83 -15.27 17.91 25.70
CA TRP A 83 -15.44 17.74 24.23
C TRP A 83 -15.49 16.28 23.73
N HIS A 84 -15.55 15.28 24.60
CA HIS A 84 -15.39 13.87 24.24
C HIS A 84 -16.73 13.11 24.10
N PRO A 85 -17.09 12.62 22.90
CA PRO A 85 -18.35 11.91 22.68
C PRO A 85 -18.23 10.43 23.12
N TYR A 86 -18.07 10.18 24.42
CA TYR A 86 -17.81 8.82 24.96
C TYR A 86 -18.85 7.76 24.55
N HIS A 87 -20.11 8.14 24.34
CA HIS A 87 -21.13 7.22 23.83
C HIS A 87 -20.81 6.71 22.40
N ILE A 88 -20.22 7.56 21.54
CA ILE A 88 -19.70 7.18 20.22
C ILE A 88 -18.49 6.26 20.39
N TRP A 89 -17.60 6.57 21.34
CA TRP A 89 -16.42 5.73 21.59
C TRP A 89 -16.78 4.34 22.12
N ILE A 90 -17.90 4.20 22.85
CA ILE A 90 -18.42 2.87 23.21
C ILE A 90 -18.87 2.09 21.97
N ILE A 91 -19.57 2.71 21.02
CA ILE A 91 -19.96 2.08 19.75
C ILE A 91 -18.70 1.58 19.02
N ASN A 92 -17.68 2.44 18.94
CA ASN A 92 -16.41 2.14 18.26
C ASN A 92 -15.67 0.98 18.94
N VAL A 93 -15.44 1.03 20.25
CA VAL A 93 -14.68 -0.02 20.95
C VAL A 93 -15.40 -1.36 20.95
N VAL A 94 -16.75 -1.38 20.93
CA VAL A 94 -17.51 -2.62 20.76
C VAL A 94 -17.30 -3.19 19.36
N ALA A 95 -17.33 -2.37 18.32
CA ALA A 95 -17.03 -2.81 16.97
C ALA A 95 -15.58 -3.35 16.87
N ASP A 96 -14.62 -2.65 17.47
CA ASP A 96 -13.21 -3.06 17.48
C ASP A 96 -12.99 -4.37 18.27
N LEU A 97 -13.68 -4.57 19.39
CA LEU A 97 -13.68 -5.84 20.12
C LEU A 97 -14.14 -7.01 19.23
N ILE A 98 -15.19 -6.82 18.41
CA ILE A 98 -15.64 -7.85 17.46
C ILE A 98 -14.59 -8.06 16.37
N GLN A 99 -13.99 -6.99 15.84
CA GLN A 99 -12.91 -7.10 14.86
C GLN A 99 -11.73 -7.90 15.42
N GLU A 100 -11.19 -7.52 16.58
CA GLU A 100 -10.06 -8.21 17.22
C GLU A 100 -10.42 -9.64 17.66
N GLY A 101 -11.67 -9.87 18.04
CA GLY A 101 -12.23 -11.17 18.36
C GLY A 101 -12.38 -12.12 17.16
N THR A 102 -12.27 -11.62 15.93
CA THR A 102 -12.52 -12.40 14.69
C THR A 102 -11.38 -12.36 13.67
N ARG A 103 -10.44 -11.41 13.81
CA ARG A 103 -9.37 -11.14 12.83
C ARG A 103 -8.44 -12.34 12.60
N SER A 104 -8.12 -13.11 13.65
CA SER A 104 -7.16 -14.21 13.58
C SER A 104 -7.79 -15.54 13.97
N ASP A 105 -7.73 -16.53 13.07
CA ASP A 105 -8.26 -17.86 13.35
C ASP A 105 -7.57 -18.59 14.51
N SER A 106 -6.32 -18.24 14.83
CA SER A 106 -5.56 -18.81 15.97
C SER A 106 -5.87 -18.13 17.30
N TRP A 107 -6.51 -16.97 17.27
CA TRP A 107 -6.89 -16.18 18.44
C TRP A 107 -8.19 -15.43 18.18
N ALA A 108 -9.28 -16.19 18.19
CA ALA A 108 -10.65 -15.70 18.00
C ALA A 108 -11.55 -16.26 19.10
N PHE A 109 -12.68 -15.59 19.36
CA PHE A 109 -13.69 -16.13 20.25
C PHE A 109 -14.38 -17.37 19.64
N SER A 110 -14.98 -18.19 20.52
CA SER A 110 -15.65 -19.44 20.13
C SER A 110 -16.83 -19.19 19.19
N GLU A 111 -17.08 -20.12 18.27
CA GLU A 111 -18.26 -20.10 17.41
C GLU A 111 -19.59 -20.14 18.18
N ASP A 112 -19.57 -20.59 19.43
CA ASP A 112 -20.71 -20.55 20.36
C ASP A 112 -21.28 -19.14 20.53
N TYR A 113 -20.45 -18.11 20.34
CA TYR A 113 -20.82 -16.71 20.50
C TYR A 113 -21.21 -16.02 19.19
N PHE A 114 -21.26 -16.73 18.06
CA PHE A 114 -21.61 -16.12 16.76
C PHE A 114 -22.99 -15.45 16.78
N LYS A 115 -23.99 -16.10 17.40
CA LYS A 115 -25.33 -15.51 17.49
C LYS A 115 -25.34 -14.20 18.28
N GLN A 116 -24.64 -14.14 19.41
CA GLN A 116 -24.55 -12.93 20.22
C GLN A 116 -23.81 -11.81 19.48
N ALA A 117 -22.71 -12.13 18.79
CA ALA A 117 -21.98 -11.15 17.98
C ALA A 117 -22.84 -10.57 16.85
N GLU A 118 -23.62 -11.41 16.15
CA GLU A 118 -24.55 -10.99 15.10
C GLU A 118 -25.67 -10.09 15.65
N GLU A 119 -26.23 -10.42 16.81
CA GLU A 119 -27.20 -9.56 17.50
C GLU A 119 -26.62 -8.19 17.87
N ILE A 120 -25.38 -8.15 18.39
CA ILE A 120 -24.69 -6.90 18.73
C ILE A 120 -24.42 -6.07 17.46
N ILE A 121 -23.95 -6.67 16.38
CA ILE A 121 -23.76 -5.98 15.09
C ILE A 121 -25.06 -5.34 14.62
N ASN A 122 -26.19 -6.04 14.70
CA ASN A 122 -27.49 -5.49 14.34
C ASN A 122 -27.90 -4.32 15.25
N ILE A 123 -27.60 -4.40 16.56
CA ILE A 123 -27.80 -3.29 17.49
C ILE A 123 -26.95 -2.08 17.09
N LEU A 124 -25.67 -2.28 16.78
CA LEU A 124 -24.77 -1.20 16.34
C LEU A 124 -25.29 -0.53 15.07
N LEU A 125 -25.69 -1.30 14.05
CA LEU A 125 -26.28 -0.76 12.83
C LEU A 125 -27.54 0.09 13.12
N ASN A 126 -28.45 -0.42 13.96
CA ASN A 126 -29.65 0.31 14.37
C ASN A 126 -29.34 1.60 15.13
N ILE A 127 -28.25 1.63 15.90
CA ILE A 127 -27.78 2.84 16.59
C ILE A 127 -27.24 3.84 15.57
N LEU A 128 -26.38 3.39 14.64
CA LEU A 128 -25.79 4.25 13.61
C LEU A 128 -26.86 4.96 12.76
N GLU A 129 -27.97 4.28 12.45
CA GLU A 129 -29.10 4.88 11.72
C GLU A 129 -29.76 6.06 12.43
N LYS A 130 -29.60 6.16 13.76
CA LYS A 130 -30.16 7.24 14.59
C LYS A 130 -29.16 8.35 14.88
N LEU A 131 -27.88 8.14 14.56
CA LEU A 131 -26.87 9.18 14.71
C LEU A 131 -27.07 10.27 13.66
N PRO A 132 -26.75 11.53 13.99
CA PRO A 132 -26.71 12.57 12.98
C PRO A 132 -25.74 12.15 11.87
N LYS A 133 -26.15 12.31 10.62
CA LYS A 133 -25.22 12.20 9.50
C LYS A 133 -24.26 13.37 9.61
N GLU A 134 -22.97 13.11 9.73
CA GLU A 134 -21.96 14.16 9.64
C GLU A 134 -22.13 14.89 8.29
N GLU A 135 -21.95 16.21 8.30
CA GLU A 135 -21.91 16.99 7.07
C GLU A 135 -20.74 16.52 6.20
N GLU A 136 -20.95 16.63 4.90
CA GLU A 136 -20.10 16.23 3.77
C GLU A 136 -18.69 15.74 4.12
N ILE A 137 -18.36 14.54 3.61
CA ILE A 137 -16.99 14.09 3.43
C ILE A 137 -16.27 15.14 2.56
N THR A 138 -15.53 16.02 3.22
CA THR A 138 -14.83 17.16 2.59
C THR A 138 -13.42 16.78 2.14
N HIS A 139 -12.96 15.59 2.50
CA HIS A 139 -11.58 15.16 2.30
C HIS A 139 -11.48 13.95 1.35
N ARG A 140 -10.48 13.99 0.46
CA ARG A 140 -10.17 12.91 -0.51
C ARG A 140 -9.25 11.83 0.10
N ASP A 141 -9.52 11.44 1.34
CA ASP A 141 -8.81 10.34 2.04
C ASP A 141 -9.85 9.38 2.63
N PHE A 142 -10.63 8.78 1.74
CA PHE A 142 -11.81 7.98 2.08
C PHE A 142 -11.46 6.78 2.94
N VAL A 143 -10.29 6.17 2.70
CA VAL A 143 -9.84 4.99 3.46
C VAL A 143 -9.49 5.38 4.88
N THR A 144 -8.68 6.43 5.07
CA THR A 144 -8.33 6.89 6.43
C THR A 144 -9.56 7.34 7.19
N GLU A 145 -10.50 8.00 6.50
CA GLU A 145 -11.77 8.40 7.09
C GLU A 145 -12.61 7.19 7.50
N ALA A 146 -12.81 6.22 6.60
CA ALA A 146 -13.57 5.01 6.90
C ALA A 146 -12.99 4.24 8.11
N LEU A 147 -11.66 4.21 8.28
CA LEU A 147 -11.05 3.59 9.45
C LEU A 147 -11.34 4.34 10.77
N ASN A 148 -11.70 5.62 10.70
CA ASN A 148 -11.90 6.48 11.86
C ASN A 148 -13.38 6.76 12.18
N THR A 149 -14.32 6.51 11.26
CA THR A 149 -15.76 6.69 11.56
C THR A 149 -16.39 5.47 12.25
N SER A 150 -17.50 5.71 12.93
CA SER A 150 -18.29 4.64 13.56
C SER A 150 -18.88 3.69 12.51
N TYR A 151 -19.30 4.22 11.36
CA TYR A 151 -19.78 3.40 10.24
C TYR A 151 -18.69 2.46 9.75
N GLY A 152 -17.50 2.96 9.44
CA GLY A 152 -16.46 2.10 8.91
C GLY A 152 -15.96 1.06 9.90
N ARG A 153 -15.83 1.38 11.20
CA ARG A 153 -15.50 0.37 12.24
C ARG A 153 -16.54 -0.75 12.34
N VAL A 154 -17.83 -0.41 12.31
CA VAL A 154 -18.91 -1.40 12.34
C VAL A 154 -18.93 -2.23 11.05
N ILE A 155 -18.69 -1.61 9.89
CA ILE A 155 -18.61 -2.30 8.60
C ILE A 155 -17.43 -3.28 8.57
N ILE A 156 -16.26 -2.89 9.07
CA ILE A 156 -15.10 -3.79 9.18
C ILE A 156 -15.43 -4.96 10.12
N ALA A 157 -16.13 -4.71 11.24
CA ALA A 157 -16.60 -5.77 12.13
C ALA A 157 -17.50 -6.77 11.40
N ILE A 158 -18.45 -6.29 10.56
CA ILE A 158 -19.32 -7.12 9.72
C ILE A 158 -18.47 -7.98 8.76
N ILE A 159 -17.50 -7.38 8.08
CA ILE A 159 -16.65 -8.07 7.10
C ILE A 159 -15.82 -9.16 7.78
N LEU A 160 -15.10 -8.82 8.85
CA LEU A 160 -14.22 -9.77 9.56
C LEU A 160 -15.01 -10.89 10.23
N PHE A 161 -16.17 -10.58 10.80
CA PHE A 161 -17.06 -11.57 11.38
C PHE A 161 -17.63 -12.53 10.32
N SER A 162 -18.06 -12.00 9.17
CA SER A 162 -18.56 -12.81 8.05
C SER A 162 -17.49 -13.76 7.51
N LEU A 163 -16.25 -13.26 7.35
CA LEU A 163 -15.11 -14.09 6.96
C LEU A 163 -14.80 -15.18 7.99
N ARG A 164 -14.93 -14.87 9.28
CA ARG A 164 -14.73 -15.85 10.35
C ARG A 164 -15.79 -16.96 10.31
N LYS A 165 -17.07 -16.60 10.15
CA LYS A 165 -18.16 -17.59 9.97
C LYS A 165 -17.85 -18.52 8.80
N ALA A 166 -17.51 -17.95 7.64
CA ALA A 166 -17.17 -18.71 6.44
C ALA A 166 -16.00 -19.69 6.65
N ARG A 167 -14.89 -19.24 7.24
CA ARG A 167 -13.71 -20.10 7.50
C ARG A 167 -14.00 -21.23 8.48
N VAL A 168 -14.86 -20.99 9.47
CA VAL A 168 -15.27 -22.01 10.45
C VAL A 168 -16.17 -23.06 9.80
N GLU A 169 -17.11 -22.66 8.95
CA GLU A 169 -17.96 -23.57 8.18
C GLU A 169 -17.14 -24.43 7.22
N ASP A 170 -16.18 -23.83 6.52
CA ASP A 170 -15.26 -24.52 5.59
C ASP A 170 -14.43 -25.59 6.32
N LYS A 171 -13.87 -25.26 7.49
CA LYS A 171 -13.13 -26.21 8.36
C LYS A 171 -13.96 -27.41 8.81
N LYS A 172 -15.28 -27.25 8.94
CA LYS A 172 -16.20 -28.35 9.31
C LYS A 172 -16.52 -29.28 8.14
N GLY A 173 -15.94 -29.05 6.96
CA GLY A 173 -16.21 -29.86 5.76
C GLY A 173 -17.62 -29.68 5.22
N ILE A 174 -18.33 -28.62 5.63
CA ILE A 174 -19.62 -28.25 5.08
C ILE A 174 -19.34 -27.69 3.68
N LYS A 175 -19.26 -28.56 2.67
CA LYS A 175 -19.14 -28.23 1.23
C LYS A 175 -20.38 -27.51 0.66
N LYS A 176 -21.08 -26.69 1.46
CA LYS A 176 -22.03 -25.74 0.90
C LYS A 176 -21.27 -24.49 0.55
N GLU A 177 -21.66 -23.85 -0.55
CA GLU A 177 -21.30 -22.46 -0.81
C GLU A 177 -21.42 -21.67 0.49
N ILE A 178 -20.38 -20.91 0.82
CA ILE A 178 -20.38 -19.99 1.96
C ILE A 178 -21.64 -19.14 1.83
N LYS A 179 -22.61 -19.34 2.73
CA LYS A 179 -23.88 -18.60 2.70
C LYS A 179 -23.71 -17.28 3.42
N TRP A 180 -22.94 -16.39 2.83
CA TRP A 180 -22.94 -15.00 3.26
C TRP A 180 -24.13 -14.27 2.64
N GLU A 181 -25.02 -13.76 3.50
CA GLU A 181 -26.16 -12.93 3.09
C GLU A 181 -25.72 -11.47 2.97
N SER A 182 -25.71 -10.95 1.74
CA SER A 182 -25.25 -9.58 1.45
C SER A 182 -26.22 -8.50 1.89
N THR A 183 -27.44 -8.84 2.34
CA THR A 183 -28.54 -7.90 2.57
C THR A 183 -28.18 -6.76 3.51
N GLN A 184 -27.43 -7.04 4.58
CA GLN A 184 -26.94 -5.99 5.48
C GLN A 184 -26.03 -4.99 4.75
N TYR A 185 -25.15 -5.47 3.88
CA TYR A 185 -24.24 -4.64 3.10
C TYR A 185 -24.97 -3.89 1.98
N ASP A 186 -25.92 -4.55 1.30
CA ASP A 186 -26.78 -3.92 0.28
C ASP A 186 -27.59 -2.76 0.87
N ASN A 187 -28.07 -2.90 2.12
CA ASN A 187 -28.74 -1.81 2.84
C ASN A 187 -27.81 -0.60 3.08
N LEU A 188 -26.53 -0.84 3.40
CA LEU A 188 -25.55 0.24 3.55
C LEU A 188 -25.27 0.96 2.22
N LEU A 189 -25.07 0.20 1.14
CA LEU A 189 -24.83 0.74 -0.20
C LEU A 189 -26.04 1.54 -0.73
N SER A 190 -27.25 1.00 -0.58
CA SER A 190 -28.49 1.66 -1.01
C SER A 190 -28.78 2.96 -0.24
N LYS A 191 -28.44 3.01 1.05
CA LYS A 191 -28.49 4.23 1.86
C LYS A 191 -27.42 5.26 1.49
N GLY A 192 -26.45 4.88 0.64
CA GLY A 192 -25.39 5.77 0.18
C GLY A 192 -24.29 6.03 1.20
N ILE A 193 -24.08 5.12 2.16
CA ILE A 193 -23.01 5.23 3.17
C ILE A 193 -21.65 5.12 2.48
N ILE A 194 -20.82 6.17 2.53
CA ILE A 194 -19.59 6.27 1.72
C ILE A 194 -18.52 5.27 2.17
N GLU A 195 -18.42 5.01 3.47
CA GLU A 195 -17.54 3.99 4.04
C GLU A 195 -17.85 2.60 3.48
N ALA A 196 -19.13 2.32 3.16
CA ALA A 196 -19.51 1.04 2.55
C ALA A 196 -18.98 0.91 1.11
N PHE A 197 -18.91 2.01 0.34
CA PHE A 197 -18.28 1.98 -0.98
C PHE A 197 -16.76 1.83 -0.86
N THR A 198 -16.14 2.58 0.04
CA THR A 198 -14.70 2.53 0.33
C THR A 198 -14.26 1.12 0.73
N LEU A 199 -14.90 0.56 1.76
CA LEU A 199 -14.57 -0.75 2.30
C LEU A 199 -14.97 -1.87 1.35
N PHE A 200 -15.94 -1.66 0.45
CA PHE A 200 -16.21 -2.61 -0.63
C PHE A 200 -15.01 -2.72 -1.57
N GLY A 201 -14.41 -1.59 -1.95
CA GLY A 201 -13.19 -1.56 -2.74
C GLY A 201 -12.01 -2.23 -2.02
N GLU A 202 -11.74 -1.81 -0.79
CA GLU A 202 -10.59 -2.28 0.00
C GLU A 202 -10.66 -3.79 0.31
N TYR A 203 -11.84 -4.28 0.70
CA TYR A 203 -12.07 -5.68 1.03
C TYR A 203 -12.65 -6.48 -0.14
N MET A 204 -12.60 -5.97 -1.38
CA MET A 204 -13.15 -6.66 -2.55
C MET A 204 -12.70 -8.12 -2.70
N PRO A 205 -11.41 -8.48 -2.49
CA PRO A 205 -11.00 -9.89 -2.53
C PRO A 205 -11.65 -10.75 -1.45
N ASN A 206 -11.89 -10.18 -0.27
CA ASN A 206 -12.57 -10.86 0.82
C ASN A 206 -14.06 -11.07 0.51
N PHE A 207 -14.72 -10.08 -0.08
CA PHE A 207 -16.08 -10.25 -0.58
C PHE A 207 -16.15 -11.28 -1.71
N ALA A 208 -15.16 -11.34 -2.60
CA ALA A 208 -15.13 -12.33 -3.67
C ALA A 208 -14.98 -13.75 -3.13
N TYR A 209 -14.25 -13.93 -2.02
CA TYR A 209 -14.21 -15.20 -1.29
C TYR A 209 -15.57 -15.57 -0.67
N LEU A 210 -16.31 -14.59 -0.15
CA LEU A 210 -17.63 -14.81 0.46
C LEU A 210 -18.72 -15.07 -0.59
N ASN A 211 -18.76 -14.26 -1.66
CA ASN A 211 -19.79 -14.29 -2.70
C ASN A 211 -19.30 -13.58 -3.97
N LYS A 212 -18.55 -14.30 -4.82
CA LYS A 212 -18.01 -13.77 -6.10
C LYS A 212 -19.09 -13.21 -7.05
N PRO A 213 -20.23 -13.90 -7.30
CA PRO A 213 -21.28 -13.36 -8.17
C PRO A 213 -21.84 -12.00 -7.69
N TRP A 214 -22.00 -11.80 -6.38
CA TRP A 214 -22.43 -10.52 -5.83
C TRP A 214 -21.40 -9.40 -6.08
N VAL A 215 -20.10 -9.68 -5.91
CA VAL A 215 -19.03 -8.73 -6.21
C VAL A 215 -19.04 -8.33 -7.68
N GLU A 216 -19.15 -9.29 -8.59
CA GLU A 216 -19.23 -9.04 -10.05
C GLU A 216 -20.42 -8.14 -10.40
N GLN A 217 -21.58 -8.40 -9.79
CA GLN A 217 -22.77 -7.57 -9.96
C GLN A 217 -22.53 -6.13 -9.47
N LYS A 218 -21.92 -5.94 -8.30
CA LYS A 218 -21.68 -4.62 -7.72
C LYS A 218 -20.65 -3.80 -8.47
N ILE A 219 -19.55 -4.43 -8.93
CA ILE A 219 -18.59 -3.78 -9.82
C ILE A 219 -19.31 -3.22 -11.05
N LYS A 220 -20.13 -4.06 -11.72
CA LYS A 220 -20.91 -3.64 -12.88
C LYS A 220 -21.92 -2.53 -12.57
N GLU A 221 -22.59 -2.59 -11.42
CA GLU A 221 -23.51 -1.55 -10.96
C GLU A 221 -22.79 -0.19 -10.82
N PHE A 222 -21.59 -0.19 -10.23
CA PHE A 222 -20.81 1.03 -9.99
C PHE A 222 -20.22 1.62 -11.28
N GLU A 223 -20.22 0.89 -12.40
CA GLU A 223 -19.86 1.45 -13.70
C GLU A 223 -20.80 2.57 -14.14
N SER A 224 -22.04 2.59 -13.64
CA SER A 224 -23.04 3.63 -13.95
C SER A 224 -22.74 5.00 -13.33
N PHE A 225 -21.91 5.06 -12.28
CA PHE A 225 -21.55 6.30 -11.62
C PHE A 225 -20.57 7.13 -12.47
N SER A 226 -20.73 8.46 -12.48
CA SER A 226 -19.76 9.35 -13.13
C SER A 226 -18.41 9.38 -12.37
N PRO A 227 -17.30 9.78 -13.02
CA PRO A 227 -16.01 9.92 -12.36
C PRO A 227 -16.01 10.89 -11.16
N ASP A 228 -16.88 11.91 -11.19
CA ASP A 228 -17.05 12.90 -10.12
C ASP A 228 -18.00 12.44 -9.00
N ASN A 229 -18.60 11.25 -9.13
CA ASN A 229 -19.48 10.72 -8.11
C ASN A 229 -18.68 10.26 -6.89
N ILE A 230 -18.94 10.86 -5.73
CA ILE A 230 -18.21 10.56 -4.48
C ILE A 230 -18.24 9.07 -4.10
N LYS A 231 -19.33 8.35 -4.39
CA LYS A 231 -19.44 6.90 -4.11
C LYS A 231 -18.49 6.10 -4.99
N TRP A 232 -18.35 6.49 -6.26
CA TRP A 232 -17.40 5.85 -7.17
C TRP A 232 -15.96 6.17 -6.80
N GLN A 233 -15.69 7.42 -6.40
CA GLN A 233 -14.35 7.82 -5.97
C GLN A 233 -13.90 7.06 -4.73
N ALA A 234 -14.77 6.99 -3.71
CA ALA A 234 -14.58 6.20 -2.50
C ALA A 234 -14.30 4.72 -2.81
N PHE A 235 -15.14 4.13 -3.66
CA PHE A 235 -14.96 2.76 -4.14
C PHE A 235 -13.60 2.53 -4.81
N MET A 236 -13.23 3.39 -5.75
CA MET A 236 -11.96 3.23 -6.47
C MET A 236 -10.76 3.47 -5.59
N GLU A 237 -10.81 4.46 -4.71
CA GLU A 237 -9.72 4.72 -3.77
C GLU A 237 -9.51 3.52 -2.84
N GLY A 238 -10.60 2.96 -2.29
CA GLY A 238 -10.54 1.74 -1.49
C GLY A 238 -9.93 0.57 -2.26
N TYR A 239 -10.35 0.35 -3.51
CA TYR A 239 -9.80 -0.72 -4.34
C TYR A 239 -8.30 -0.55 -4.66
N LEU A 240 -7.86 0.69 -4.89
CA LEU A 240 -6.45 1.03 -5.16
C LEU A 240 -5.57 1.06 -3.90
N TYR A 241 -6.17 1.12 -2.71
CA TYR A 241 -5.44 1.18 -1.46
C TYR A 241 -4.64 -0.11 -1.18
N GLY A 242 -5.20 -1.26 -1.56
CA GLY A 242 -4.60 -2.57 -1.40
C GLY A 242 -3.38 -2.79 -2.30
N HIS A 243 -2.27 -3.28 -1.77
CA HIS A 243 -1.06 -3.54 -2.55
C HIS A 243 -1.16 -4.74 -3.51
N ARG A 244 -2.11 -5.65 -3.25
CA ARG A 244 -2.21 -6.92 -3.98
C ARG A 244 -3.27 -6.82 -5.07
N VAL A 245 -2.82 -6.84 -6.31
CA VAL A 245 -3.69 -6.98 -7.47
C VAL A 245 -4.03 -8.45 -7.67
N TYR A 246 -5.31 -8.82 -7.71
CA TYR A 246 -5.77 -10.16 -8.07
C TYR A 246 -6.15 -10.19 -9.56
N GLN A 247 -5.68 -11.17 -10.33
CA GLN A 247 -5.83 -11.15 -11.79
C GLN A 247 -7.30 -11.14 -12.25
N ASP A 248 -8.16 -11.93 -11.61
CA ASP A 248 -9.59 -11.96 -11.94
C ASP A 248 -10.27 -10.62 -11.66
N LEU A 249 -10.00 -10.02 -10.49
CA LEU A 249 -10.55 -8.72 -10.12
C LEU A 249 -10.01 -7.60 -11.01
N TYR A 250 -8.72 -7.64 -11.36
CA TYR A 250 -8.11 -6.68 -12.27
C TYR A 250 -8.83 -6.63 -13.62
N LYS A 251 -9.19 -7.80 -14.18
CA LYS A 251 -9.96 -7.89 -15.43
C LYS A 251 -11.37 -7.32 -15.27
N LEU A 252 -12.07 -7.64 -14.18
CA LEU A 252 -13.41 -7.11 -13.90
C LEU A 252 -13.39 -5.58 -13.73
N MET A 253 -12.30 -5.04 -13.19
CA MET A 253 -12.15 -3.60 -12.94
C MET A 253 -11.72 -2.78 -14.15
N ARG A 254 -11.57 -3.40 -15.33
CA ARG A 254 -11.06 -2.74 -16.55
C ARG A 254 -11.78 -1.44 -16.89
N ASN A 255 -13.10 -1.43 -16.88
CA ASN A 255 -13.88 -0.23 -17.21
C ASN A 255 -13.68 0.90 -16.19
N HIS A 256 -13.47 0.55 -14.92
CA HIS A 256 -13.14 1.52 -13.89
C HIS A 256 -11.72 2.08 -14.03
N TYR A 257 -10.75 1.26 -14.41
CA TYR A 257 -9.40 1.75 -14.74
C TYR A 257 -9.44 2.72 -15.93
N ILE A 258 -10.17 2.39 -17.01
CA ILE A 258 -10.36 3.29 -18.15
C ILE A 258 -10.96 4.61 -17.67
N LYS A 259 -12.04 4.55 -16.90
CA LYS A 259 -12.70 5.73 -16.33
C LYS A 259 -11.75 6.58 -15.47
N ALA A 260 -10.93 5.95 -14.64
CA ALA A 260 -9.92 6.63 -13.82
C ALA A 260 -8.80 7.26 -14.65
N ILE A 261 -8.36 6.60 -15.73
CA ILE A 261 -7.36 7.15 -16.65
C ILE A 261 -7.93 8.34 -17.45
N GLU A 262 -9.20 8.29 -17.85
CA GLU A 262 -9.81 9.30 -18.72
C GLU A 262 -10.35 10.52 -17.96
N SER A 263 -10.25 10.54 -16.63
CA SER A 263 -10.69 11.63 -15.76
C SER A 263 -9.56 12.17 -14.88
N ASP A 264 -9.83 13.26 -14.15
CA ASP A 264 -8.93 13.82 -13.12
C ASP A 264 -9.07 13.06 -11.78
N PHE A 265 -9.24 11.74 -11.84
CA PHE A 265 -9.45 10.88 -10.69
C PHE A 265 -8.17 10.73 -9.86
N GLY A 266 -8.30 10.98 -8.55
CA GLY A 266 -7.20 10.91 -7.61
C GLY A 266 -6.23 12.08 -7.73
N LYS A 267 -5.54 12.40 -6.64
CA LYS A 267 -4.35 13.24 -6.65
C LYS A 267 -3.26 12.51 -5.87
N GLU A 268 -2.00 12.78 -6.21
CA GLU A 268 -0.84 12.29 -5.46
C GLU A 268 -0.87 10.77 -5.24
N ARG A 269 -1.10 10.32 -4.01
CA ARG A 269 -1.05 8.91 -3.61
C ARG A 269 -2.02 8.03 -4.39
N THR A 270 -3.24 8.48 -4.66
CA THR A 270 -4.26 7.69 -5.37
C THR A 270 -3.89 7.51 -6.85
N GLU A 271 -3.31 8.54 -7.47
CA GLU A 271 -2.78 8.44 -8.84
C GLU A 271 -1.61 7.47 -8.90
N ASN A 272 -0.68 7.54 -7.94
CA ASN A 272 0.45 6.61 -7.89
C ASN A 272 -0.02 5.16 -7.74
N ARG A 273 -1.03 4.89 -6.90
CA ARG A 273 -1.62 3.54 -6.76
C ARG A 273 -2.26 3.04 -8.05
N LEU A 274 -2.97 3.91 -8.78
CA LEU A 274 -3.53 3.58 -10.09
C LEU A 274 -2.42 3.13 -11.06
N VAL A 275 -1.34 3.91 -11.13
CA VAL A 275 -0.17 3.60 -11.96
C VAL A 275 0.46 2.27 -11.55
N GLN A 276 0.65 2.02 -10.25
CA GLN A 276 1.21 0.77 -9.74
C GLN A 276 0.34 -0.45 -10.12
N HIS A 277 -0.97 -0.37 -9.96
CA HIS A 277 -1.89 -1.46 -10.32
C HIS A 277 -1.78 -1.85 -11.80
N ILE A 278 -1.80 -0.86 -12.68
CA ILE A 278 -1.71 -1.09 -14.13
C ILE A 278 -0.30 -1.58 -14.51
N THR A 279 0.74 -1.11 -13.83
CA THR A 279 2.11 -1.61 -13.99
C THR A 279 2.22 -3.09 -13.58
N ILE A 280 1.56 -3.50 -12.50
CA ILE A 280 1.44 -4.93 -12.14
C ILE A 280 0.71 -5.72 -13.25
N GLY A 281 -0.33 -5.13 -13.85
CA GLY A 281 -1.02 -5.65 -15.03
C GLY A 281 -0.05 -5.95 -16.19
N TYR A 282 0.85 -5.02 -16.50
CA TYR A 282 1.92 -5.19 -17.48
C TYR A 282 2.93 -6.27 -17.08
N LEU A 283 3.46 -6.21 -15.85
CA LEU A 283 4.42 -7.20 -15.33
C LEU A 283 3.88 -8.63 -15.31
N ARG A 284 2.56 -8.81 -15.23
CA ARG A 284 1.87 -10.11 -15.32
C ARG A 284 1.28 -10.47 -16.68
N GLY A 285 1.22 -9.53 -17.61
CA GLY A 285 1.02 -9.82 -19.03
C GLY A 285 -0.41 -9.66 -19.47
N ASN A 286 -1.19 -8.99 -18.64
CA ASN A 286 -2.54 -8.54 -18.97
C ASN A 286 -2.48 -7.28 -19.85
N GLU A 287 -1.38 -6.53 -19.79
CA GLU A 287 -1.16 -5.30 -20.55
C GLU A 287 0.10 -5.37 -21.41
N LEU A 288 0.17 -4.53 -22.44
CA LEU A 288 1.26 -4.47 -23.42
C LEU A 288 1.84 -3.05 -23.53
N LEU A 289 3.05 -2.92 -24.06
CA LEU A 289 3.67 -1.62 -24.37
C LEU A 289 3.06 -0.91 -25.59
N GLU A 290 2.25 -1.62 -26.37
CA GLU A 290 1.63 -1.14 -27.59
C GLU A 290 0.19 -1.67 -27.68
N GLY A 291 -0.63 -1.05 -28.52
CA GLY A 291 -2.05 -1.40 -28.70
C GLY A 291 -2.98 -0.49 -27.91
N GLU A 292 -4.05 -0.03 -28.57
CA GLU A 292 -4.98 0.99 -28.03
C GLU A 292 -5.79 0.49 -26.82
N GLU A 293 -5.94 -0.83 -26.71
CA GLU A 293 -6.62 -1.49 -25.61
C GLU A 293 -5.74 -1.63 -24.35
N SER A 294 -4.43 -1.47 -24.43
CA SER A 294 -3.57 -1.62 -23.25
C SER A 294 -3.74 -0.44 -22.29
N LEU A 295 -4.12 -0.72 -21.03
CA LEU A 295 -4.20 0.29 -19.98
C LEU A 295 -2.81 0.86 -19.68
N PHE A 296 -1.78 0.03 -19.73
CA PHE A 296 -0.39 0.47 -19.53
C PHE A 296 0.04 1.43 -20.65
N LYS A 297 -0.36 1.14 -21.90
CA LYS A 297 -0.12 2.04 -23.04
C LYS A 297 -0.81 3.38 -22.86
N LYS A 298 -2.08 3.38 -22.42
CA LYS A 298 -2.84 4.61 -22.15
C LYS A 298 -2.15 5.51 -21.11
N ILE A 299 -1.53 4.93 -20.08
CA ILE A 299 -0.77 5.70 -19.08
C ILE A 299 0.52 6.27 -19.68
N ILE A 300 1.36 5.44 -20.30
CA ILE A 300 2.67 5.91 -20.80
C ILE A 300 2.53 6.93 -21.94
N ASP A 301 1.44 6.90 -22.71
CA ASP A 301 1.12 7.88 -23.76
C ASP A 301 0.66 9.25 -23.24
N LYS A 302 0.31 9.38 -21.96
CA LYS A 302 0.08 10.71 -21.36
C LYS A 302 1.37 11.51 -21.24
N TRP A 303 2.53 10.84 -21.24
CA TRP A 303 3.85 11.45 -21.08
C TRP A 303 3.95 12.36 -19.85
N SER A 304 3.24 12.03 -18.77
CA SER A 304 3.36 12.73 -17.49
C SER A 304 4.65 12.29 -16.80
N TYR A 305 5.49 13.24 -16.40
CA TYR A 305 6.69 12.94 -15.61
C TYR A 305 6.35 12.18 -14.33
N THR A 306 5.33 12.61 -13.60
CA THR A 306 4.89 11.98 -12.34
C THR A 306 4.55 10.50 -12.55
N GLN A 307 3.76 10.19 -13.58
CA GLN A 307 3.35 8.81 -13.85
C GLN A 307 4.52 7.95 -14.35
N LEU A 308 5.37 8.50 -15.23
CA LEU A 308 6.54 7.78 -15.74
C LEU A 308 7.58 7.52 -14.65
N ASN A 309 7.82 8.50 -13.77
CA ASN A 309 8.70 8.34 -12.63
C ASN A 309 8.14 7.26 -11.68
N GLU A 310 6.84 7.31 -11.34
CA GLU A 310 6.21 6.28 -10.51
C GLU A 310 6.32 4.87 -11.12
N ILE A 311 6.17 4.74 -12.45
CA ILE A 311 6.44 3.46 -13.13
C ILE A 311 7.88 3.01 -12.87
N VAL A 312 8.87 3.86 -13.14
CA VAL A 312 10.29 3.50 -12.98
C VAL A 312 10.62 3.13 -11.54
N ASP A 313 10.15 3.92 -10.57
CA ASP A 313 10.36 3.66 -9.14
C ASP A 313 9.70 2.36 -8.70
N PHE A 314 8.48 2.09 -9.17
CA PHE A 314 7.82 0.83 -8.89
C PHE A 314 8.56 -0.36 -9.51
N LEU A 315 8.98 -0.27 -10.78
CA LEU A 315 9.76 -1.32 -11.46
C LEU A 315 11.09 -1.59 -10.77
N TRP A 316 11.79 -0.55 -10.31
CA TRP A 316 13.01 -0.69 -9.52
C TRP A 316 12.74 -1.39 -8.18
N ASN A 317 11.67 -1.04 -7.47
CA ASN A 317 11.30 -1.76 -6.25
C ASN A 317 11.00 -3.25 -6.53
N GLN A 318 10.30 -3.57 -7.62
CA GLN A 318 10.05 -4.96 -8.03
C GLN A 318 11.35 -5.71 -8.37
N SER A 319 12.33 -5.02 -8.98
CA SER A 319 13.62 -5.63 -9.34
C SER A 319 14.41 -6.15 -8.14
N ARG A 320 14.27 -5.53 -6.97
CA ARG A 320 14.95 -5.97 -5.74
C ARG A 320 14.44 -7.34 -5.28
N TYR A 321 13.13 -7.56 -5.32
CA TYR A 321 12.53 -8.85 -4.96
C TYR A 321 12.95 -9.99 -5.89
N VAL A 322 13.17 -9.69 -7.17
CA VAL A 322 13.60 -10.66 -8.19
C VAL A 322 15.11 -10.96 -8.11
N THR A 323 15.92 -9.96 -7.72
CA THR A 323 17.39 -10.10 -7.68
C THR A 323 17.94 -10.60 -6.35
N GLU A 324 17.17 -10.50 -5.25
CA GLU A 324 17.57 -10.94 -3.90
C GLU A 324 17.26 -12.43 -3.62
N GLN A 325 16.57 -13.15 -4.53
CA GLN A 325 16.23 -14.56 -4.34
C GLN A 325 17.30 -15.51 -4.91
N ASP A 326 17.77 -16.47 -4.09
CA ASP A 326 18.75 -17.50 -4.49
C ASP A 326 18.24 -18.47 -5.58
N LYS A 327 16.96 -18.42 -5.93
CA LYS A 327 16.34 -19.26 -6.96
C LYS A 327 15.35 -18.45 -7.81
N GLU A 328 15.82 -17.94 -8.93
CA GLU A 328 14.97 -17.30 -9.95
C GLU A 328 13.96 -18.33 -10.49
N ASN A 329 12.66 -18.06 -10.32
CA ASN A 329 11.61 -18.88 -10.91
C ASN A 329 11.19 -18.32 -12.29
N GLU A 330 10.39 -19.08 -13.06
CA GLU A 330 9.98 -18.65 -14.41
C GLU A 330 9.15 -17.35 -14.42
N GLU A 331 8.42 -17.05 -13.35
CA GLU A 331 7.63 -15.82 -13.24
C GLU A 331 8.52 -14.61 -13.01
N ASP A 332 9.52 -14.74 -12.14
CA ASP A 332 10.53 -13.71 -11.88
C ASP A 332 11.29 -13.33 -13.15
N LYS A 333 11.68 -14.34 -13.94
CA LYS A 333 12.32 -14.12 -15.24
C LYS A 333 11.43 -13.34 -16.20
N LYS A 334 10.14 -13.67 -16.29
CA LYS A 334 9.18 -12.94 -17.14
C LYS A 334 8.99 -11.50 -16.68
N ILE A 335 9.00 -11.25 -15.37
CA ILE A 335 8.94 -9.90 -14.80
C ILE A 335 10.20 -9.12 -15.20
N LYS A 336 11.38 -9.70 -15.00
CA LYS A 336 12.67 -9.11 -15.39
C LYS A 336 12.73 -8.77 -16.88
N ASP A 337 12.35 -9.73 -17.74
CA ASP A 337 12.32 -9.55 -19.19
C ASP A 337 11.43 -8.37 -19.59
N ARG A 338 10.25 -8.22 -18.98
CA ARG A 338 9.35 -7.10 -19.24
C ARG A 338 9.88 -5.75 -18.74
N ILE A 339 10.57 -5.71 -17.60
CA ILE A 339 11.20 -4.46 -17.18
C ILE A 339 12.28 -4.03 -18.19
N ILE A 340 13.06 -4.99 -18.69
CA ILE A 340 14.05 -4.75 -19.75
C ILE A 340 13.38 -4.31 -21.06
N GLU A 341 12.25 -4.92 -21.45
CA GLU A 341 11.46 -4.49 -22.61
C GLU A 341 10.95 -3.06 -22.47
N PHE A 342 10.43 -2.67 -21.30
CA PHE A 342 10.04 -1.30 -21.01
C PHE A 342 11.22 -0.35 -21.16
N TRP A 343 12.39 -0.69 -20.60
CA TRP A 343 13.58 0.14 -20.75
C TRP A 343 14.00 0.28 -22.22
N ALA A 344 14.04 -0.80 -22.98
CA ALA A 344 14.32 -0.78 -24.42
C ALA A 344 13.31 0.10 -25.19
N TRP A 345 12.04 0.04 -24.81
CA TRP A 345 10.97 0.86 -25.38
C TRP A 345 11.18 2.35 -25.10
N THR A 346 11.55 2.72 -23.86
CA THR A 346 11.85 4.12 -23.52
C THR A 346 13.02 4.65 -24.35
N TYR A 347 14.09 3.85 -24.54
CA TYR A 347 15.23 4.24 -25.36
C TYR A 347 14.87 4.42 -26.84
N LYS A 348 14.03 3.53 -27.41
CA LYS A 348 13.57 3.65 -28.80
C LYS A 348 12.75 4.94 -29.02
N ARG A 349 11.99 5.37 -28.01
CA ARG A 349 11.14 6.58 -28.06
C ARG A 349 11.77 7.81 -27.41
N ARG A 350 13.08 7.78 -27.13
CA ARG A 350 13.80 8.83 -26.39
C ARG A 350 13.57 10.25 -26.92
N ASP A 351 13.48 10.44 -28.23
CA ASP A 351 13.28 11.77 -28.83
C ASP A 351 11.87 12.30 -28.55
N ILE A 352 10.85 11.44 -28.68
CA ILE A 352 9.46 11.76 -28.33
C ILE A 352 9.35 12.08 -26.83
N ILE A 353 9.96 11.24 -25.98
CA ILE A 353 9.94 11.42 -24.52
C ILE A 353 10.62 12.73 -24.14
N LYS A 354 11.76 13.05 -24.78
CA LYS A 354 12.49 14.30 -24.56
C LYS A 354 11.64 15.52 -24.88
N ASP A 355 10.98 15.50 -26.04
CA ASP A 355 10.13 16.62 -26.48
C ASP A 355 8.92 16.84 -25.55
N ARG A 356 8.38 15.74 -25.00
CA ARG A 356 7.24 15.78 -24.08
C ARG A 356 7.63 16.20 -22.66
N LEU A 357 8.70 15.62 -22.10
CA LEU A 357 9.12 15.86 -20.73
C LEU A 357 9.93 17.14 -20.54
N LYS A 358 10.56 17.65 -21.61
CA LYS A 358 11.33 18.91 -21.61
C LYS A 358 12.37 18.93 -20.48
N GLU A 359 12.23 19.85 -19.52
CA GLU A 359 13.13 20.01 -18.38
C GLU A 359 13.18 18.79 -17.44
N ASN A 360 12.12 17.99 -17.39
CA ASN A 360 12.06 16.78 -16.58
C ASN A 360 12.68 15.56 -17.26
N TYR A 361 13.11 15.68 -18.53
CA TYR A 361 13.71 14.56 -19.26
C TYR A 361 15.01 14.05 -18.59
N GLY A 362 15.85 14.97 -18.10
CA GLY A 362 17.08 14.60 -17.41
C GLY A 362 16.82 13.83 -16.13
N LYS A 363 15.87 14.27 -15.31
CA LYS A 363 15.45 13.57 -14.09
C LYS A 363 14.93 12.17 -14.39
N PHE A 364 14.05 12.04 -15.39
CA PHE A 364 13.54 10.75 -15.83
C PHE A 364 14.65 9.78 -16.27
N LEU A 365 15.66 10.28 -16.99
CA LEU A 365 16.82 9.47 -17.37
C LEU A 365 17.69 9.07 -16.17
N ALA A 366 17.82 9.94 -15.17
CA ALA A 366 18.50 9.63 -13.92
C ALA A 366 17.76 8.50 -13.17
N ASP A 367 16.43 8.59 -13.05
CA ASP A 367 15.61 7.55 -12.43
C ASP A 367 15.75 6.21 -13.16
N LEU A 368 15.69 6.22 -14.50
CA LEU A 368 15.85 5.01 -15.33
C LEU A 368 17.17 4.27 -15.08
N SER A 369 18.23 4.98 -14.68
CA SER A 369 19.53 4.37 -14.39
C SER A 369 19.47 3.37 -13.23
N LYS A 370 18.47 3.48 -12.33
CA LYS A 370 18.25 2.52 -11.24
C LYS A 370 17.95 1.10 -11.75
N LEU A 371 17.40 0.97 -12.96
CA LEU A 371 17.12 -0.33 -13.58
C LEU A 371 18.38 -1.11 -13.97
N THR A 372 19.57 -0.50 -13.87
CA THR A 372 20.88 -1.17 -14.07
C THR A 372 21.03 -2.41 -13.19
N VAL A 373 20.40 -2.45 -12.02
CA VAL A 373 20.40 -3.61 -11.11
C VAL A 373 19.92 -4.91 -11.76
N LEU A 374 19.09 -4.82 -12.81
CA LEU A 374 18.55 -5.98 -13.53
C LEU A 374 19.53 -6.58 -14.53
N LEU A 375 20.61 -5.88 -14.86
CA LEU A 375 21.56 -6.37 -15.85
C LEU A 375 22.49 -7.43 -15.23
N ASP A 376 22.71 -8.50 -15.99
CA ASP A 376 23.75 -9.49 -15.67
C ASP A 376 25.08 -9.14 -16.35
N LYS A 377 25.00 -8.46 -17.50
CA LYS A 377 26.14 -7.99 -18.29
C LYS A 377 25.78 -6.73 -19.07
N ILE A 378 26.80 -6.01 -19.49
CA ILE A 378 26.69 -4.87 -20.39
C ILE A 378 27.11 -5.31 -21.80
N ASP A 379 26.28 -4.99 -22.79
CA ASP A 379 26.53 -5.27 -24.21
C ASP A 379 26.31 -4.01 -25.07
N ASP A 380 26.48 -4.16 -26.38
CA ASP A 380 26.34 -3.05 -27.35
C ASP A 380 24.94 -2.43 -27.39
N THR A 381 23.93 -3.13 -26.87
CA THR A 381 22.54 -2.64 -26.84
C THR A 381 22.30 -1.86 -25.56
N ASN A 382 22.48 -2.49 -24.39
CA ASN A 382 22.16 -1.86 -23.11
C ASN A 382 23.17 -0.78 -22.70
N SER A 383 24.42 -0.83 -23.19
CA SER A 383 25.41 0.24 -22.99
C SER A 383 24.92 1.58 -23.53
N LYS A 384 24.15 1.59 -24.63
CA LYS A 384 23.56 2.80 -25.19
C LYS A 384 22.50 3.41 -24.28
N TRP A 385 21.77 2.58 -23.55
CA TRP A 385 20.76 3.04 -22.60
C TRP A 385 21.44 3.66 -21.38
N LEU A 386 22.49 3.02 -20.88
CA LEU A 386 23.30 3.52 -19.77
C LEU A 386 24.01 4.84 -20.12
N LEU A 387 24.60 4.93 -21.32
CA LEU A 387 25.22 6.15 -21.82
C LEU A 387 24.22 7.31 -21.95
N LEU A 388 22.98 7.03 -22.34
CA LEU A 388 21.93 8.05 -22.42
C LEU A 388 21.62 8.63 -21.03
N SER A 389 21.55 7.77 -20.00
CA SER A 389 21.25 8.16 -18.62
C SER A 389 22.43 8.79 -17.88
N ALA A 390 23.66 8.39 -18.21
CA ALA A 390 24.86 8.73 -17.46
C ALA A 390 25.06 10.22 -17.17
N PRO A 391 24.91 11.16 -18.14
CA PRO A 391 25.11 12.58 -17.88
C PRO A 391 24.15 13.16 -16.83
N TYR A 392 23.03 12.49 -16.58
CA TYR A 392 21.97 12.97 -15.70
C TYR A 392 21.97 12.31 -14.33
N ALA A 393 22.82 11.29 -14.11
CA ALA A 393 22.83 10.52 -12.86
C ALA A 393 22.96 11.39 -11.60
N GLY A 394 23.68 12.52 -11.67
CA GLY A 394 23.84 13.46 -10.56
C GLY A 394 22.71 14.47 -10.35
N GLN A 395 21.63 14.44 -11.16
CA GLN A 395 20.48 15.36 -11.01
C GLN A 395 19.47 14.92 -9.94
N SER A 396 19.58 13.67 -9.48
CA SER A 396 18.80 13.10 -8.40
C SER A 396 19.74 12.39 -7.40
N PHE A 397 19.20 11.93 -6.28
CA PHE A 397 19.94 11.09 -5.32
C PHE A 397 20.33 9.71 -5.90
N ASP A 398 19.97 9.42 -7.16
CA ASP A 398 20.11 8.11 -7.81
C ASP A 398 21.53 7.79 -8.29
N SER A 399 22.42 8.79 -8.43
CA SER A 399 23.84 8.54 -8.76
C SER A 399 24.48 7.50 -7.84
N THR A 400 24.09 7.48 -6.57
CA THR A 400 24.51 6.48 -5.57
C THR A 400 24.20 5.05 -6.02
N PHE A 401 22.95 4.78 -6.42
CA PHE A 401 22.53 3.45 -6.83
C PHE A 401 23.15 3.08 -8.16
N PHE A 402 23.22 4.03 -9.11
CA PHE A 402 23.78 3.74 -10.42
C PHE A 402 25.26 3.35 -10.34
N ILE A 403 26.05 4.06 -9.53
CA ILE A 403 27.46 3.74 -9.30
C ILE A 403 27.62 2.38 -8.62
N GLU A 404 26.84 2.11 -7.58
CA GLU A 404 26.84 0.80 -6.92
C GLU A 404 26.56 -0.34 -7.91
N TYR A 405 25.56 -0.18 -8.78
CA TYR A 405 25.19 -1.21 -9.74
C TYR A 405 26.23 -1.39 -10.85
N LEU A 406 26.87 -0.31 -11.30
CA LEU A 406 28.00 -0.39 -12.22
C LEU A 406 29.18 -1.14 -11.58
N ASP A 407 29.49 -0.88 -10.31
CA ASP A 407 30.58 -1.57 -9.63
C ASP A 407 30.31 -3.08 -9.47
N LYS A 408 29.09 -3.44 -9.08
CA LYS A 408 28.62 -4.84 -9.04
C LYS A 408 28.72 -5.52 -10.40
N LEU A 409 28.37 -4.83 -11.49
CA LEU A 409 28.52 -5.36 -12.85
C LEU A 409 29.98 -5.55 -13.24
N ALA A 410 30.87 -4.67 -12.79
CA ALA A 410 32.31 -4.81 -13.03
C ALA A 410 32.88 -6.07 -12.37
N ASP A 411 32.32 -6.51 -11.23
CA ASP A 411 32.70 -7.76 -10.56
C ASP A 411 32.15 -9.02 -11.24
N LYS A 412 30.96 -8.93 -11.85
CA LYS A 412 30.32 -10.09 -12.50
C LYS A 412 31.06 -10.56 -13.76
N ASP A 413 31.51 -9.64 -14.62
CA ASP A 413 32.17 -9.96 -15.89
C ASP A 413 33.16 -8.86 -16.29
N LYS A 414 34.41 -9.25 -16.54
CA LYS A 414 35.48 -8.34 -17.00
C LYS A 414 35.15 -7.68 -18.34
N GLY A 415 34.33 -8.33 -19.19
CA GLY A 415 33.84 -7.75 -20.44
C GLY A 415 33.06 -6.45 -20.24
N ASN A 416 32.45 -6.24 -19.08
CA ASN A 416 31.67 -5.05 -18.76
C ASN A 416 32.56 -3.80 -18.61
N ILE A 417 33.82 -3.97 -18.18
CA ILE A 417 34.70 -2.88 -17.72
C ILE A 417 34.94 -1.84 -18.82
N LYS A 418 35.06 -2.27 -20.08
CA LYS A 418 35.22 -1.35 -21.22
C LYS A 418 34.01 -0.41 -21.35
N TYR A 419 32.80 -0.95 -21.25
CA TYR A 419 31.57 -0.16 -21.33
C TYR A 419 31.41 0.74 -20.10
N ILE A 420 31.72 0.22 -18.91
CA ILE A 420 31.66 0.99 -17.66
C ILE A 420 32.58 2.21 -17.74
N ALA A 421 33.79 2.07 -18.29
CA ALA A 421 34.70 3.20 -18.48
C ALA A 421 34.08 4.32 -19.36
N ASP A 422 33.40 3.95 -20.44
CA ASP A 422 32.72 4.91 -21.31
C ASP A 422 31.52 5.57 -20.63
N ILE A 423 30.69 4.78 -19.95
CA ILE A 423 29.54 5.26 -19.18
C ILE A 423 29.98 6.23 -18.08
N PHE A 424 31.05 5.90 -17.35
CA PHE A 424 31.54 6.73 -16.25
C PHE A 424 32.15 8.05 -16.75
N LEU A 425 32.86 8.03 -17.88
CA LEU A 425 33.34 9.26 -18.54
C LEU A 425 32.17 10.13 -19.01
N GLU A 426 31.13 9.52 -19.57
CA GLU A 426 29.93 10.24 -20.01
C GLU A 426 29.18 10.85 -18.84
N MET A 427 29.09 10.16 -17.70
CA MET A 427 28.56 10.71 -16.44
C MET A 427 29.30 11.96 -15.99
N LEU A 428 30.64 11.91 -16.09
CA LEU A 428 31.52 13.02 -15.75
C LEU A 428 31.39 14.23 -16.68
N SER A 429 30.74 14.11 -17.84
CA SER A 429 30.54 15.24 -18.75
C SER A 429 29.68 16.36 -18.14
N LYS A 430 28.76 16.01 -17.22
CA LYS A 430 27.79 16.93 -16.61
C LYS A 430 27.72 16.86 -15.09
N SER A 431 28.15 15.76 -14.48
CA SER A 431 28.08 15.56 -13.03
C SER A 431 29.44 15.13 -12.46
N THR A 432 29.62 15.26 -11.14
CA THR A 432 30.82 14.76 -10.44
C THR A 432 30.36 14.07 -9.16
N PRO A 433 29.94 12.80 -9.22
CA PRO A 433 29.45 12.12 -8.04
C PRO A 433 30.59 11.91 -7.04
N THR A 434 30.36 12.25 -5.79
CA THR A 434 31.35 12.15 -4.69
C THR A 434 30.89 11.23 -3.57
N PHE A 435 29.61 10.82 -3.59
CA PHE A 435 29.07 9.82 -2.70
C PHE A 435 29.47 8.41 -3.19
N ARG A 436 29.63 7.44 -2.28
CA ARG A 436 30.16 6.08 -2.57
C ARG A 436 31.58 6.10 -3.16
N GLU A 437 32.50 6.85 -2.55
CA GLU A 437 33.91 6.88 -2.99
C GLU A 437 34.55 5.49 -3.11
N GLU A 438 34.14 4.53 -2.27
CA GLU A 438 34.64 3.15 -2.30
C GLU A 438 34.30 2.46 -3.63
N ASP A 439 33.05 2.53 -4.07
CA ASP A 439 32.62 1.98 -5.37
C ASP A 439 33.30 2.73 -6.52
N ILE A 440 33.46 4.06 -6.42
CA ILE A 440 34.16 4.84 -7.47
C ILE A 440 35.62 4.40 -7.56
N LYS A 441 36.33 4.26 -6.44
CA LYS A 441 37.72 3.77 -6.40
C LYS A 441 37.80 2.36 -6.97
N SER A 442 36.88 1.48 -6.59
CA SER A 442 36.75 0.11 -7.08
C SER A 442 36.58 0.06 -8.60
N ILE A 443 35.62 0.81 -9.15
CA ILE A 443 35.41 0.94 -10.61
C ILE A 443 36.69 1.41 -11.30
N VAL A 444 37.29 2.51 -10.83
CA VAL A 444 38.49 3.08 -11.47
C VAL A 444 39.67 2.10 -11.42
N GLU A 445 39.84 1.39 -10.32
CA GLU A 445 40.87 0.36 -10.17
C GLU A 445 40.66 -0.80 -11.15
N LYS A 446 39.42 -1.27 -11.28
CA LYS A 446 39.05 -2.31 -12.27
C LYS A 446 39.31 -1.84 -13.71
N ILE A 447 39.06 -0.56 -14.03
CA ILE A 447 39.39 0.00 -15.34
C ILE A 447 40.91 0.03 -15.57
N TYR A 448 41.72 0.37 -14.56
CA TYR A 448 43.19 0.26 -14.67
C TYR A 448 43.66 -1.16 -14.92
N GLN A 449 43.09 -2.14 -14.22
CA GLN A 449 43.54 -3.53 -14.27
C GLN A 449 43.12 -4.27 -15.54
N PHE A 450 41.91 -4.02 -16.02
CA PHE A 450 41.29 -4.85 -17.08
C PHE A 450 40.73 -4.03 -18.25
N GLY A 451 40.68 -2.70 -18.13
CA GLY A 451 40.11 -1.80 -19.12
C GLY A 451 41.18 -0.98 -19.85
N ASP A 452 40.85 0.29 -20.10
CA ASP A 452 41.71 1.23 -20.80
C ASP A 452 42.35 2.19 -19.79
N LYS A 453 43.67 2.04 -19.59
CA LYS A 453 44.47 2.91 -18.71
C LYS A 453 44.30 4.39 -19.03
N ASN A 454 44.17 4.76 -20.32
CA ASN A 454 43.99 6.17 -20.69
C ASN A 454 42.63 6.70 -20.22
N LYS A 455 41.58 5.88 -20.26
CA LYS A 455 40.26 6.26 -19.72
C LYS A 455 40.30 6.38 -18.20
N ALA A 456 40.95 5.46 -17.49
CA ALA A 456 41.14 5.56 -16.05
C ALA A 456 41.91 6.83 -15.64
N ASN A 457 43.00 7.15 -16.37
CA ASN A 457 43.74 8.40 -16.20
C ASN A 457 42.86 9.62 -16.40
N LYS A 458 42.05 9.62 -17.47
CA LYS A 458 41.12 10.71 -17.77
C LYS A 458 40.09 10.90 -16.66
N ILE A 459 39.54 9.82 -16.11
CA ILE A 459 38.62 9.86 -14.97
C ILE A 459 39.30 10.52 -13.76
N CYS A 460 40.48 10.02 -13.37
CA CYS A 460 41.24 10.58 -12.23
C CYS A 460 41.52 12.08 -12.42
N ASN A 461 41.95 12.47 -13.62
CA ASN A 461 42.24 13.86 -13.95
C ASN A 461 40.99 14.75 -13.90
N ILE A 462 39.82 14.26 -14.33
CA ILE A 462 38.58 15.03 -14.22
C ILE A 462 38.25 15.28 -12.74
N TYR A 463 38.29 14.27 -11.88
CA TYR A 463 38.07 14.45 -10.43
C TYR A 463 39.07 15.42 -9.81
N GLY A 464 40.37 15.25 -10.09
CA GLY A 464 41.42 16.13 -9.59
C GLY A 464 41.24 17.58 -10.06
N SER A 465 40.90 17.79 -11.33
CA SER A 465 40.63 19.12 -11.90
C SER A 465 39.41 19.82 -11.27
N ARG A 466 38.51 19.04 -10.68
CA ARG A 466 37.31 19.51 -9.97
C ARG A 466 37.50 19.57 -8.45
N GLY A 467 38.72 19.35 -7.96
CA GLY A 467 39.09 19.48 -6.55
C GLY A 467 38.86 18.24 -5.69
N HIS A 468 38.67 17.07 -6.30
CA HIS A 468 38.49 15.80 -5.57
C HIS A 468 39.74 14.91 -5.67
N GLU A 469 40.43 14.70 -4.55
CA GLU A 469 41.72 14.00 -4.52
C GLU A 469 41.63 12.50 -4.15
N PHE A 470 40.43 11.97 -3.90
CA PHE A 470 40.27 10.59 -3.42
C PHE A 470 40.76 9.51 -4.41
N LEU A 471 40.94 9.85 -5.70
CA LEU A 471 41.52 8.96 -6.72
C LEU A 471 43.04 9.13 -6.92
N ARG A 472 43.67 10.10 -6.24
CA ARG A 472 45.08 10.46 -6.47
C ARG A 472 46.04 9.29 -6.20
N SER A 473 45.88 8.62 -5.06
CA SER A 473 46.72 7.47 -4.71
C SER A 473 46.62 6.34 -5.74
N LEU A 474 45.42 6.13 -6.28
CA LEU A 474 45.17 5.15 -7.33
C LEU A 474 45.82 5.56 -8.66
N TYR A 475 45.71 6.83 -9.04
CA TYR A 475 46.39 7.37 -10.22
C TYR A 475 47.92 7.21 -10.11
N GLU A 476 48.51 7.55 -8.96
CA GLU A 476 49.94 7.41 -8.72
C GLU A 476 50.36 5.93 -8.79
N LYS A 477 49.62 5.01 -8.15
CA LYS A 477 49.89 3.55 -8.17
C LYS A 477 50.02 2.98 -9.59
N TYR A 478 49.17 3.41 -10.53
CA TYR A 478 49.12 2.85 -11.89
C TYR A 478 49.91 3.66 -12.94
N ASN A 479 50.48 4.82 -12.56
CA ASN A 479 51.28 5.66 -13.45
C ASN A 479 52.72 5.92 -12.97
N GLN A 480 53.12 5.38 -11.82
CA GLN A 480 54.55 5.27 -11.46
C GLN A 480 55.26 4.34 -12.46
N ILE A 481 56.42 4.82 -12.95
CA ILE A 481 57.30 4.16 -13.92
C ILE A 481 58.05 3.00 -13.28
#